data_AF-A0A2V5UMW6-F1
#
_entry.id   AF-A0A2V5UMW6-F1
#
_cell.length_a   1.000
_cell.length_b   1.000
_cell.length_c   1.000
_cell.angle_alpha   90.00
_cell.angle_beta   90.00
_cell.angle_gamma   90.00
#
_symmetry.space_group_name_H-M   'P 1'
#
loop_
_entity.id
_entity.type
_entity.pdbx_description
1 polymer ?
#
loop_
_entity_poly.entity_id
_entity_poly.type
_entity_poly.pdbx_seq_one_letter_code
_entity_poly.pdbx_strand_id
1 'polypeptide(L)'
;MNKITEADFLPRDRGADSAPASPATSSAGKQRRVLIVDNDANSTRLVKILLERSGPYLVMEENDATNAHHSARNFKPDVIFLDVMMPKTDGGEVAAQIQ
;
A
#
# COMPACT_ATOMS: atom_id res chain seq x y z
N MET A 1 -7.74 41.97 -21.25
CA MET A 1 -8.89 41.18 -20.75
C MET A 1 -8.39 39.78 -20.41
N ASN A 2 -8.40 39.24 -19.19
CA ASN A 2 -8.91 39.66 -17.90
C ASN A 2 -8.07 38.99 -16.79
N LYS A 3 -7.53 39.83 -15.90
CA LYS A 3 -7.42 39.70 -14.43
C LYS A 3 -6.68 38.49 -13.80
N ILE A 4 -5.47 38.84 -13.38
CA ILE A 4 -4.68 38.42 -12.19
C ILE A 4 -5.55 38.09 -10.97
N THR A 5 -5.17 37.06 -10.20
CA THR A 5 -5.10 37.11 -8.72
C THR A 5 -4.07 36.09 -8.21
N GLU A 6 -2.86 36.57 -7.96
CA GLU A 6 -1.88 35.94 -7.09
C GLU A 6 -2.39 36.05 -5.64
N ALA A 7 -2.41 34.95 -4.91
CA ALA A 7 -2.68 34.96 -3.47
C ALA A 7 -1.34 34.92 -2.72
N ASP A 8 -0.85 36.12 -2.42
CA ASP A 8 0.16 36.39 -1.40
C ASP A 8 -0.29 35.80 -0.05
N PHE A 9 0.45 34.82 0.47
CA PHE A 9 0.39 34.48 1.90
C PHE A 9 1.77 34.03 2.40
N LEU A 10 2.69 35.00 2.52
CA LEU A 10 3.87 34.88 3.37
C LEU A 10 3.79 35.90 4.52
N PRO A 11 3.72 35.46 5.78
CA PRO A 11 4.21 36.24 6.91
C PRO A 11 5.73 36.07 7.02
N ARG A 12 6.48 37.18 7.00
CA ARG A 12 7.94 37.19 7.24
C ARG A 12 8.26 37.09 8.74
N ASP A 13 9.29 36.26 9.00
CA ASP A 13 10.17 36.06 10.16
C ASP A 13 9.94 36.82 11.48
N ARG A 14 10.02 36.05 12.58
CA ARG A 14 10.72 36.46 13.80
C ARG A 14 11.50 35.28 14.40
N GLY A 15 12.83 35.39 14.29
CA GLY A 15 13.80 35.31 15.40
C GLY A 15 13.84 34.04 16.25
N ALA A 16 15.01 33.42 16.26
CA ALA A 16 15.45 32.33 17.13
C ALA A 16 15.02 32.47 18.59
N ASP A 17 14.47 31.39 19.14
CA ASP A 17 14.71 31.01 20.54
C ASP A 17 14.80 29.48 20.64
N SER A 18 15.85 29.05 21.33
CA SER A 18 16.30 27.66 21.46
C SER A 18 15.81 27.05 22.77
N ALA A 19 15.22 25.85 22.74
CA ALA A 19 15.14 24.95 23.89
C ALA A 19 14.95 23.48 23.46
N PRO A 20 15.45 22.48 24.23
CA PRO A 20 15.89 21.19 23.69
C PRO A 20 14.83 20.09 23.67
N ALA A 21 15.06 19.16 22.72
CA ALA A 21 14.75 17.72 22.71
C ALA A 21 13.51 17.22 23.48
N SER A 22 12.51 16.75 22.72
CA SER A 22 11.82 15.51 23.05
C SER A 22 12.25 14.43 22.06
N PRO A 23 12.62 13.22 22.51
CA PRO A 23 12.99 12.16 21.60
C PRO A 23 11.77 11.86 20.74
N ALA A 24 11.97 11.91 19.43
CA ALA A 24 11.01 11.43 18.45
C ALA A 24 10.57 10.03 18.88
N THR A 25 9.34 9.92 19.39
CA THR A 25 8.71 8.62 19.54
C THR A 25 8.40 8.22 18.11
N SER A 26 9.33 7.50 17.49
CA SER A 26 9.09 6.80 16.25
C SER A 26 7.97 5.81 16.56
N SER A 27 6.73 6.21 16.30
CA SER A 27 5.70 5.26 15.98
C SER A 27 6.17 4.61 14.68
N ALA A 28 6.99 3.56 14.80
CA ALA A 28 7.25 2.65 13.71
C ALA A 28 5.87 2.09 13.34
N GLY A 29 5.20 2.77 12.42
CA GLY A 29 3.85 2.42 11.99
C GLY A 29 3.90 0.97 11.55
N LYS A 30 3.06 0.12 12.16
CA LYS A 30 3.01 -1.31 11.84
C LYS A 30 2.91 -1.46 10.31
N GLN A 31 3.93 -2.07 9.71
CA GLN A 31 3.94 -2.31 8.27
C GLN A 31 2.77 -3.23 7.92
N ARG A 32 1.83 -2.74 7.10
CA ARG A 32 0.62 -3.48 6.73
C ARG A 32 0.95 -4.50 5.65
N ARG A 33 0.57 -5.76 5.87
CA ARG A 33 0.88 -6.86 4.96
C ARG A 33 -0.22 -6.99 3.91
N VAL A 34 0.13 -6.90 2.64
CA VAL A 34 -0.81 -7.02 1.52
C VAL A 34 -0.40 -8.21 0.66
N LEU A 35 -1.33 -9.11 0.39
CA LEU A 35 -1.15 -10.16 -0.61
C LEU A 35 -1.92 -9.77 -1.86
N ILE A 36 -1.30 -9.86 -3.03
CA ILE A 36 -1.93 -9.62 -4.32
C ILE A 36 -1.98 -10.96 -5.06
N VAL A 37 -3.16 -11.36 -5.53
CA VAL A 37 -3.39 -12.60 -6.27
C VAL A 37 -3.99 -12.26 -7.62
N ASP A 38 -3.21 -12.46 -8.69
CA ASP A 38 -3.60 -12.20 -10.08
C ASP A 38 -2.63 -12.93 -11.01
N ASN A 39 -3.11 -13.60 -12.06
CA ASN A 39 -2.27 -14.35 -13.00
C ASN A 39 -1.37 -13.48 -13.90
N ASP A 40 -1.60 -12.17 -13.98
CA ASP A 40 -0.72 -11.25 -14.71
C ASP A 40 0.35 -10.64 -13.79
N ALA A 41 1.59 -11.13 -13.95
CA ALA A 41 2.75 -10.65 -13.22
C ALA A 41 3.05 -9.15 -13.42
N ASN A 42 2.67 -8.56 -14.56
CA ASN A 42 2.87 -7.12 -14.77
C ASN A 42 1.92 -6.30 -13.89
N SER A 43 0.67 -6.75 -13.79
CA SER A 43 -0.35 -6.12 -12.95
C SER A 43 0.00 -6.20 -11.47
N THR A 44 0.39 -7.38 -10.96
CA THR A 44 0.82 -7.51 -9.56
C THR A 44 2.04 -6.65 -9.25
N ARG A 45 3.00 -6.59 -10.18
CA ARG A 45 4.23 -5.81 -10.02
C ARG A 45 3.96 -4.32 -9.94
N LEU A 46 3.09 -3.81 -10.80
CA LEU A 46 2.70 -2.40 -10.77
C LEU A 46 2.02 -2.05 -9.45
N VAL A 47 1.04 -2.85 -9.01
CA VAL A 47 0.30 -2.61 -7.77
C VAL A 47 1.23 -2.65 -6.56
N LYS A 48 2.17 -3.59 -6.50
CA LYS A 48 3.19 -3.64 -5.46
C LYS A 48 4.01 -2.37 -5.38
N ILE A 49 4.56 -1.91 -6.51
CA ILE A 49 5.36 -0.68 -6.55
C ILE A 49 4.53 0.51 -6.07
N LEU A 50 3.27 0.62 -6.47
CA LEU A 50 2.38 1.71 -6.05
C LEU A 50 2.08 1.66 -4.55
N LEU A 51 1.78 0.48 -4.01
CA LEU A 51 1.53 0.29 -2.58
C LEU A 51 2.78 0.63 -1.75
N GLU A 52 3.93 0.02 -2.06
CA GLU A 52 5.19 0.25 -1.34
C GLU A 52 5.64 1.71 -1.38
N ARG A 53 5.30 2.47 -2.44
CA ARG A 53 5.56 3.91 -2.53
C ARG A 53 4.55 4.77 -1.77
N SER A 54 3.34 4.27 -1.53
CA SER A 54 2.26 5.04 -0.88
C SER A 54 2.36 5.05 0.66
N GLY A 55 3.10 4.11 1.25
CA GLY A 55 3.23 4.02 2.69
C GLY A 55 3.91 2.74 3.16
N PRO A 56 3.89 2.46 4.48
CA PRO A 56 4.54 1.30 5.07
C PRO A 56 3.73 0.01 4.80
N TYR A 57 3.81 -0.49 3.57
CA TYR A 57 3.22 -1.76 3.16
C TYR A 57 4.30 -2.82 2.93
N LEU A 58 4.02 -4.06 3.33
CA LEU A 58 4.81 -5.24 2.98
C LEU A 58 3.98 -6.03 1.98
N VAL A 59 4.40 -6.08 0.72
CA VAL A 59 3.58 -6.63 -0.36
C VAL A 59 4.16 -7.95 -0.88
N MET A 60 3.32 -8.98 -0.89
CA MET A 60 3.59 -10.26 -1.53
C MET A 60 2.73 -10.39 -2.79
N GLU A 61 3.34 -10.92 -3.85
CA GLU A 61 2.69 -11.18 -5.13
C GLU A 61 2.50 -12.70 -5.25
N GLU A 62 1.33 -13.14 -5.67
CA GLU A 62 1.01 -14.53 -6.00
C GLU A 62 0.38 -14.54 -7.40
N ASN A 63 1.10 -15.11 -8.37
CA ASN A 63 0.64 -15.18 -9.76
C ASN A 63 0.03 -16.53 -10.15
N ASP A 64 -0.02 -17.46 -9.20
CA ASP A 64 -0.72 -18.72 -9.34
C ASP A 64 -1.85 -18.79 -8.30
N ALA A 65 -3.08 -18.62 -8.78
CA ALA A 65 -4.29 -18.68 -7.96
C ALA A 65 -4.39 -19.97 -7.12
N THR A 66 -3.79 -21.08 -7.57
CA THR A 66 -3.81 -22.36 -6.83
C THR A 66 -2.96 -22.33 -5.56
N ASN A 67 -1.96 -21.44 -5.50
CA ASN A 67 -1.08 -21.26 -4.35
C ASN A 67 -1.58 -20.17 -3.37
N ALA A 68 -2.60 -19.41 -3.75
CA ALA A 68 -3.12 -18.27 -2.98
C ALA A 68 -3.47 -18.62 -1.52
N HIS A 69 -4.06 -19.79 -1.29
CA HIS A 69 -4.34 -20.28 0.06
C HIS A 69 -3.09 -20.47 0.91
N HIS A 70 -2.08 -21.13 0.34
CA HIS A 70 -0.82 -21.41 1.02
C HIS A 70 -0.06 -20.11 1.30
N SER A 71 -0.02 -19.22 0.30
CA SER A 71 0.56 -17.88 0.41
C SER A 71 -0.14 -17.06 1.49
N ALA A 72 -1.48 -17.05 1.55
CA ALA A 72 -2.23 -16.36 2.60
C ALA A 72 -1.95 -16.93 4.00
N ARG A 73 -1.89 -18.26 4.17
CA ARG A 73 -1.62 -18.89 5.47
C ARG A 73 -0.24 -18.58 6.03
N ASN A 74 0.79 -18.64 5.18
CA ASN A 74 2.17 -18.37 5.58
C ASN A 74 2.42 -16.88 5.74
N PHE A 75 1.90 -16.09 4.81
CA PHE A 75 2.10 -14.65 4.77
C PHE A 75 1.13 -13.88 5.67
N LYS A 76 0.09 -14.48 6.27
CA LYS A 76 -0.85 -13.82 7.19
C LYS A 76 -1.10 -12.32 6.85
N PRO A 77 -1.61 -12.03 5.64
CA PRO A 77 -1.82 -10.66 5.19
C PRO A 77 -2.89 -9.96 6.05
N ASP A 78 -2.78 -8.65 6.21
CA ASP A 78 -3.85 -7.82 6.77
C ASP A 78 -4.96 -7.57 5.71
N VAL A 79 -4.60 -7.55 4.42
CA VAL A 79 -5.50 -7.33 3.28
C VAL A 79 -5.07 -8.19 2.08
N ILE A 80 -6.04 -8.71 1.33
CA ILE A 80 -5.80 -9.44 0.07
C ILE A 80 -6.46 -8.69 -1.09
N PHE A 81 -5.71 -8.42 -2.15
CA PHE A 81 -6.22 -7.97 -3.44
C PHE A 81 -6.29 -9.19 -4.36
N LEU A 82 -7.50 -9.57 -4.74
CA LEU A 82 -7.76 -10.79 -5.49
C LEU A 82 -8.45 -10.44 -6.80
N ASP A 83 -7.86 -10.84 -7.91
CA ASP A 83 -8.53 -10.76 -9.20
C ASP A 83 -9.71 -11.75 -9.25
N VAL A 84 -10.83 -11.27 -9.78
CA VAL A 84 -12.05 -12.06 -9.97
C VAL A 84 -12.03 -12.76 -11.34
N MET A 85 -11.42 -12.12 -12.33
CA MET A 85 -11.43 -12.58 -13.73
C MET A 85 -10.13 -13.29 -14.09
N MET A 86 -9.84 -14.38 -13.38
CA MET A 86 -8.65 -15.19 -13.62
C MET A 86 -8.92 -16.30 -14.66
N PRO A 87 -7.99 -16.56 -15.60
CA PRO A 87 -8.09 -17.72 -16.46
C PRO A 87 -7.95 -19.00 -15.62
N LYS A 88 -8.90 -19.92 -15.79
CA LYS A 88 -8.93 -21.29 -15.20
C LYS A 88 -9.37 -21.41 -13.74
N THR A 89 -9.39 -20.32 -12.97
CA THR A 89 -9.78 -20.36 -11.55
C THR A 89 -10.70 -19.19 -11.23
N ASP A 90 -11.83 -19.43 -10.56
CA ASP A 90 -12.74 -18.37 -10.14
C ASP A 90 -12.19 -17.69 -8.86
N GLY A 91 -12.07 -16.36 -8.86
CA GLY A 91 -11.59 -15.62 -7.69
C GLY A 91 -12.48 -15.79 -6.45
N GLY A 92 -13.78 -16.02 -6.62
CA GLY A 92 -14.70 -16.33 -5.54
C GLY A 92 -14.37 -17.67 -4.86
N GLU A 93 -13.98 -18.69 -5.63
CA GLU A 93 -13.54 -19.98 -5.09
C GLU A 93 -12.24 -19.82 -4.29
N VAL A 94 -11.29 -19.03 -4.79
CA VAL A 94 -10.04 -18.71 -4.07
C VAL A 94 -10.33 -18.01 -2.75
N ALA A 95 -11.22 -17.02 -2.76
CA ALA A 95 -11.62 -16.32 -1.53
C ALA A 95 -12.25 -17.27 -0.50
N ALA A 96 -13.09 -18.22 -0.96
CA ALA A 96 -13.70 -19.22 -0.10
C ALA A 96 -12.68 -20.18 0.53
N GLN A 97 -11.57 -20.49 -0.15
CA GLN A 97 -10.52 -21.35 0.40
C GLN A 97 -9.72 -20.67 1.52
N ILE A 98 -9.57 -19.34 1.48
CA ILE A 98 -8.70 -18.56 2.38
C ILE A 98 -9.31 -18.33 3.78
N GLN A 99 -10.63 -18.56 3.97
CA GLN A 99 -11.34 -18.35 5.23
C GLN A 99 -10.75 -19.08 6.45
#